data_AF-A0A8J7F1G3-F1
#
_entry.id   AF-A0A8J7F1G3-F1
#
_cell.length_a   1.000
_cell.length_b   1.000
_cell.length_c   1.000
_cell.angle_alpha   90.00
_cell.angle_beta   90.00
_cell.angle_gamma   90.00
#
_symmetry.space_group_name_H-M   'P 1'
#
loop_
_entity.id
_entity.type
_entity.pdbx_description
1 polymer ?
#
loop_
_entity_poly.entity_id
_entity_poly.type
_entity_poly.pdbx_seq_one_letter_code
_entity_poly.pdbx_strand_id
1 'polypeptide(L)'
;MSANVSYVGQRLGYTFKNQDLLVRALTRKTFAQEQKQQGRNCEDQEVYRTLGDAVLKLILVEMLIDEGKNSPGSITEEKSKLENRKNLAQMFQKMGITEFIRFGKGEEKQEISNQYSVLAETFEALVAAIHLDSGSHEITKGVVINLFKETVVGHSNHQVSNQDSELDEISKTWIHFNVCNTCVNSDICAIIRMCYLDVTGDN
;
A
#
# COMPACT_ATOMS: atom_id res chain seq x y z
N MET A 1 20.35 3.43 13.79
CA MET A 1 19.06 4.13 13.54
C MET A 1 18.88 4.45 12.06
N SER A 2 19.86 5.10 11.40
CA SER A 2 19.81 5.41 9.95
C SER A 2 19.75 4.17 9.03
N ALA A 3 20.48 3.09 9.35
CA ALA A 3 20.47 1.86 8.56
C ALA A 3 19.09 1.19 8.49
N ASN A 4 18.35 1.18 9.61
CA ASN A 4 17.00 0.61 9.70
C ASN A 4 16.00 1.42 8.87
N VAL A 5 16.11 2.75 8.91
CA VAL A 5 15.27 3.64 8.12
C VAL A 5 15.52 3.45 6.62
N SER A 6 16.79 3.34 6.22
CA SER A 6 17.13 3.08 4.82
C SER A 6 16.61 1.72 4.34
N TYR A 7 16.74 0.66 5.16
CA TYR A 7 16.19 -0.66 4.83
C TYR A 7 14.67 -0.61 4.64
N VAL A 8 13.92 -0.05 5.60
CA VAL A 8 12.47 0.05 5.49
C VAL A 8 12.06 0.91 4.28
N GLY A 9 12.75 2.02 4.03
CA GLY A 9 12.51 2.85 2.85
C GLY A 9 12.72 2.09 1.54
N GLN A 10 13.77 1.27 1.44
CA GLN A 10 13.99 0.41 0.27
C GLN A 10 12.88 -0.62 0.09
N ARG A 11 12.41 -1.27 1.16
CA ARG A 11 11.30 -2.23 1.10
C ARG A 11 9.97 -1.58 0.71
N LEU A 12 9.82 -0.29 0.98
CA LEU A 12 8.66 0.51 0.55
C LEU A 12 8.81 1.10 -0.85
N GLY A 13 10.00 1.03 -1.47
CA GLY A 13 10.27 1.74 -2.72
C GLY A 13 10.28 3.26 -2.57
N TYR A 14 10.50 3.78 -1.36
CA TYR A 14 10.45 5.22 -1.06
C TYR A 14 11.59 5.66 -0.11
N THR A 15 12.32 6.71 -0.49
CA THR A 15 13.39 7.28 0.34
C THR A 15 12.88 8.49 1.12
N PHE A 16 12.77 8.34 2.44
CA PHE A 16 12.29 9.40 3.33
C PHE A 16 13.31 10.55 3.46
N LYS A 17 12.84 11.79 3.28
CA LYS A 17 13.58 13.02 3.59
C LYS A 17 13.57 13.27 5.09
N ASN A 18 12.40 13.13 5.71
CA ASN A 18 12.19 13.22 7.15
C ASN A 18 11.94 11.82 7.73
N GLN A 19 12.96 11.30 8.39
CA GLN A 19 12.94 9.96 8.99
C GLN A 19 11.98 9.86 10.19
N ASP A 20 11.64 10.98 10.83
CA ASP A 20 10.74 10.98 11.98
C ASP A 20 9.31 10.61 11.58
N LEU A 21 8.91 10.90 10.33
CA LEU A 21 7.61 10.50 9.78
C LEU A 21 7.51 8.97 9.71
N LEU A 22 8.56 8.31 9.20
CA LEU A 22 8.63 6.85 9.17
C LEU A 22 8.63 6.27 10.58
N VAL A 23 9.43 6.83 11.48
CA VAL A 23 9.51 6.36 12.88
C VAL A 23 8.15 6.46 13.55
N ARG A 24 7.43 7.56 13.36
CA ARG A 24 6.08 7.74 13.91
C ARG A 24 5.10 6.74 13.31
N ALA A 25 5.13 6.49 12.00
CA ALA A 25 4.27 5.51 11.34
C ALA A 25 4.48 4.08 11.83
N LEU A 26 5.68 3.74 12.32
CA LEU A 26 6.00 2.44 12.91
C LEU A 26 5.78 2.39 14.43
N THR A 27 5.27 3.47 15.05
CA THR A 27 5.13 3.56 16.50
C THR A 27 3.70 3.34 16.94
N ARG A 28 3.45 2.25 17.67
CA ARG A 28 2.13 1.96 18.25
C ARG A 28 1.81 2.87 19.43
N LYS A 29 0.51 3.04 19.68
CA LYS A 29 -0.04 3.84 20.79
C LYS A 29 0.54 3.44 22.14
N THR A 30 0.57 2.13 22.43
CA THR A 30 1.03 1.61 23.71
C THR A 30 2.51 1.94 23.94
N PHE A 31 3.37 1.76 22.92
CA PHE A 31 4.77 2.16 23.00
C PHE A 31 4.91 3.66 23.27
N ALA A 32 4.22 4.52 22.51
CA ALA A 32 4.30 5.96 22.69
C ALA A 32 3.85 6.41 24.09
N GLN A 33 2.80 5.80 24.64
CA GLN A 33 2.34 6.06 26.00
C GLN A 33 3.39 5.68 27.05
N GLU A 34 4.03 4.53 26.91
CA GLU A 34 5.12 4.10 27.80
C GLU A 34 6.32 5.04 27.74
N GLN A 35 6.68 5.55 26.54
CA GLN A 35 7.74 6.56 26.40
C GLN A 35 7.35 7.89 27.06
N LYS A 36 6.10 8.34 26.89
CA LYS A 36 5.59 9.57 27.53
C LYS A 36 5.62 9.47 29.06
N GLN A 37 5.29 8.31 29.62
CA GLN A 37 5.39 8.06 31.07
C GLN A 37 6.83 8.16 31.59
N GLN A 38 7.83 7.92 30.74
CA GLN A 38 9.25 8.09 31.04
C GLN A 38 9.78 9.51 30.77
N GLY A 39 8.89 10.47 30.51
CA GLY A 39 9.26 11.86 30.22
C GLY A 39 9.82 12.10 28.81
N ARG A 40 9.66 11.16 27.89
CA ARG A 40 10.12 11.30 26.50
C ARG A 40 8.98 11.79 25.61
N ASN A 41 9.28 12.71 24.70
CA ASN A 41 8.34 13.06 23.64
C ASN A 41 8.33 11.93 22.59
N CYS A 42 7.17 11.31 22.39
CA CYS A 42 6.99 10.22 21.43
C CYS A 42 5.55 10.23 20.94
N GLU A 43 5.35 10.44 19.65
CA GLU A 43 4.03 10.37 19.03
C GLU A 43 3.80 9.00 18.40
N ASP A 44 2.56 8.54 18.45
CA ASP A 44 2.12 7.29 17.81
C ASP A 44 1.56 7.52 16.40
N GLN A 45 1.27 6.40 15.75
CA GLN A 45 0.76 6.30 14.40
C GLN A 45 -0.75 6.56 14.25
N GLU A 46 -1.55 6.78 15.30
CA GLU A 46 -3.02 6.77 15.18
C GLU A 46 -3.56 7.85 14.21
N VAL A 47 -3.00 9.06 14.24
CA VAL A 47 -3.37 10.14 13.30
C VAL A 47 -2.92 9.81 11.87
N TYR A 48 -1.76 9.14 11.73
CA TYR A 48 -1.24 8.74 10.43
C TYR A 48 -2.09 7.61 9.83
N ARG A 49 -2.50 6.64 10.65
CA ARG A 49 -3.46 5.61 10.23
C ARG A 49 -4.72 6.25 9.65
N THR A 50 -5.30 7.23 10.33
CA THR A 50 -6.52 7.92 9.87
C THR A 50 -6.30 8.65 8.53
N LEU A 51 -5.21 9.39 8.38
CA LEU A 51 -4.88 10.05 7.11
C LEU A 51 -4.61 9.01 6.01
N GLY A 52 -3.87 7.96 6.35
CA GLY A 52 -3.41 6.92 5.44
C GLY A 52 -4.56 6.11 4.86
N ASP A 53 -5.55 5.76 5.68
CA ASP A 53 -6.79 5.11 5.24
C ASP A 53 -7.50 5.95 4.17
N ALA A 54 -7.65 7.27 4.39
CA ALA A 54 -8.29 8.16 3.43
C ALA A 54 -7.48 8.30 2.12
N VAL A 55 -6.16 8.46 2.22
CA VAL A 55 -5.27 8.56 1.05
C VAL A 55 -5.24 7.25 0.26
N LEU A 56 -5.15 6.10 0.94
CA LEU A 56 -5.18 4.78 0.33
C LEU A 56 -6.49 4.56 -0.43
N LYS A 57 -7.63 4.85 0.20
CA LYS A 57 -8.96 4.77 -0.43
C LYS A 57 -9.06 5.59 -1.71
N LEU A 58 -8.56 6.83 -1.69
CA LEU A 58 -8.53 7.69 -2.86
C LEU A 58 -7.72 7.04 -4.00
N ILE A 59 -6.49 6.61 -3.69
CA ILE A 59 -5.60 5.98 -4.67
C ILE A 59 -6.21 4.72 -5.28
N LEU A 60 -6.83 3.86 -4.46
CA LEU A 60 -7.46 2.64 -4.93
C LEU A 60 -8.65 2.93 -5.86
N VAL A 61 -9.48 3.93 -5.53
CA VAL A 61 -10.59 4.34 -6.39
C VAL A 61 -10.08 4.92 -7.71
N GLU A 62 -9.09 5.81 -7.68
CA GLU A 62 -8.50 6.38 -8.89
C GLU A 62 -7.92 5.30 -9.80
N MET A 63 -7.19 4.35 -9.23
CA MET A 63 -6.63 3.22 -9.96
C MET A 63 -7.71 2.34 -10.60
N LEU A 64 -8.80 2.04 -9.89
CA LEU A 64 -9.92 1.27 -10.46
C LEU A 64 -10.63 2.02 -11.59
N ILE A 65 -10.74 3.35 -11.49
CA ILE A 65 -11.28 4.20 -12.57
C ILE A 65 -10.35 4.18 -13.78
N ASP A 66 -9.03 4.30 -13.56
CA ASP A 66 -8.00 4.22 -14.60
C ASP A 66 -8.02 2.85 -15.31
N GLU A 67 -8.44 1.79 -14.63
CA GLU A 67 -8.67 0.43 -15.17
C GLU A 67 -10.02 0.26 -15.90
N GLY A 68 -10.84 1.32 -15.99
CA GLY A 68 -12.11 1.33 -16.71
C GLY A 68 -13.32 0.88 -15.88
N LYS A 69 -13.20 0.71 -14.55
CA LYS A 69 -14.37 0.50 -13.69
C LYS A 69 -15.21 1.78 -13.66
N ASN A 70 -16.46 1.68 -14.07
CA ASN A 70 -17.34 2.84 -14.29
C ASN A 70 -18.65 2.80 -13.49
N SER A 71 -18.91 1.73 -12.73
CA SER A 71 -20.10 1.64 -11.88
C SER A 71 -19.74 1.74 -10.38
N PRO A 72 -20.51 2.50 -9.57
CA PRO A 72 -20.25 2.63 -8.14
C PRO A 72 -20.20 1.30 -7.38
N GLY A 73 -21.05 0.34 -7.78
CA GLY A 73 -21.07 -1.01 -7.21
C GLY A 73 -19.75 -1.74 -7.45
N SER A 74 -19.29 -1.79 -8.71
CA SER A 74 -18.02 -2.44 -9.06
C SER A 74 -16.81 -1.81 -8.37
N ILE A 75 -16.76 -0.48 -8.28
CA ILE A 75 -15.68 0.24 -7.60
C ILE A 75 -15.70 -0.09 -6.11
N THR A 76 -16.88 -0.03 -5.47
CA THR A 76 -17.01 -0.29 -4.03
C THR A 76 -16.63 -1.73 -3.68
N GLU A 77 -17.08 -2.70 -4.48
CA GLU A 77 -16.78 -4.12 -4.28
C GLU A 77 -15.28 -4.40 -4.39
N GLU A 78 -14.65 -4.01 -5.50
CA GLU A 78 -13.22 -4.28 -5.75
C GLU A 78 -12.34 -3.54 -4.76
N LYS A 79 -12.63 -2.26 -4.50
CA LYS A 79 -11.92 -1.47 -3.50
C LYS A 79 -11.99 -2.14 -2.13
N SER A 80 -13.16 -2.66 -1.72
CA SER A 80 -13.30 -3.36 -0.43
C SER A 80 -12.44 -4.61 -0.36
N LYS A 81 -12.26 -5.33 -1.47
CA LYS A 81 -11.34 -6.48 -1.54
C LYS A 81 -9.89 -6.03 -1.43
N LEU A 82 -9.52 -4.88 -1.96
CA LEU A 82 -8.15 -4.36 -1.90
C LEU A 82 -7.78 -3.78 -0.53
N GLU A 83 -8.66 -3.00 0.08
CA GLU A 83 -8.40 -2.34 1.38
C GLU A 83 -8.73 -3.22 2.59
N ASN A 84 -9.09 -4.48 2.40
CA ASN A 84 -9.39 -5.35 3.53
C ASN A 84 -8.14 -5.66 4.37
N ARG A 85 -8.32 -5.79 5.69
CA ARG A 85 -7.24 -5.99 6.64
C ARG A 85 -6.37 -7.21 6.34
N LYS A 86 -6.94 -8.33 5.88
CA LYS A 86 -6.18 -9.53 5.54
C LYS A 86 -5.22 -9.23 4.38
N ASN A 87 -5.72 -8.57 3.32
CA ASN A 87 -4.90 -8.21 2.17
C ASN A 87 -3.77 -7.25 2.55
N LEU A 88 -4.08 -6.14 3.24
CA LEU A 88 -3.07 -5.17 3.66
C LEU A 88 -2.02 -5.78 4.60
N ALA A 89 -2.44 -6.67 5.51
CA ALA A 89 -1.52 -7.38 6.39
C ALA A 89 -0.59 -8.32 5.62
N GLN A 90 -1.11 -9.07 4.65
CA GLN A 90 -0.29 -9.95 3.80
C GLN A 90 0.71 -9.15 2.97
N MET A 91 0.31 -8.00 2.42
CA MET A 91 1.22 -7.07 1.74
C MET A 91 2.34 -6.62 2.68
N PHE A 92 1.98 -6.16 3.88
CA PHE A 92 2.94 -5.72 4.88
C PHE A 92 3.91 -6.83 5.29
N GLN A 93 3.44 -8.06 5.49
CA GLN A 93 4.30 -9.20 5.82
C GLN A 93 5.32 -9.50 4.72
N LYS A 94 4.91 -9.41 3.44
CA LYS A 94 5.83 -9.60 2.30
C LYS A 94 6.94 -8.54 2.25
N MET A 95 6.71 -7.36 2.81
CA MET A 95 7.75 -6.34 2.94
C MET A 95 8.85 -6.77 3.93
N GLY A 96 8.60 -7.69 4.86
CA GLY A 96 9.62 -8.16 5.81
C GLY A 96 10.16 -7.02 6.68
N ILE A 97 9.23 -6.19 7.20
CA ILE A 97 9.55 -5.04 8.07
C ILE A 97 8.76 -5.05 9.40
N THR A 98 8.10 -6.16 9.74
CA THR A 98 7.29 -6.29 10.97
C THR A 98 8.10 -6.08 12.23
N GLU A 99 9.36 -6.51 12.24
CA GLU A 99 10.30 -6.34 13.34
C GLU A 99 10.67 -4.87 13.62
N PHE A 100 10.36 -3.94 12.70
CA PHE A 100 10.60 -2.51 12.88
C PHE A 100 9.42 -1.80 13.56
N ILE A 101 8.27 -2.46 13.72
CA ILE A 101 7.15 -1.91 14.48
C ILE A 101 7.54 -1.84 15.96
N ARG A 102 7.30 -0.68 16.56
CA ARG A 102 7.56 -0.43 17.98
C ARG A 102 6.30 -0.71 18.78
N PHE A 103 6.29 -1.86 19.44
CA PHE A 103 5.22 -2.32 20.33
C PHE A 103 5.45 -1.88 21.77
N GLY A 104 4.37 -1.59 22.50
CA GLY A 104 4.47 -1.44 23.95
C GLY A 104 4.71 -2.80 24.64
N LYS A 105 5.24 -2.80 25.85
CA LYS A 105 5.48 -4.03 26.62
C LYS A 105 4.22 -4.88 26.82
N GLY A 106 3.06 -4.23 26.92
CA GLY A 106 1.77 -4.91 27.01
C GLY A 106 1.39 -5.64 25.71
N GLU A 107 1.68 -5.03 24.56
CA GLU A 107 1.40 -5.60 23.24
C GLU A 107 2.36 -6.75 22.90
N GLU A 108 3.63 -6.62 23.28
CA GLU A 108 4.63 -7.71 23.11
C GLU A 108 4.20 -8.97 23.85
N LYS A 109 3.71 -8.84 25.10
CA LYS A 109 3.21 -9.97 25.90
C LYS A 109 1.97 -10.64 25.31
N GLN A 110 1.17 -9.90 24.56
CA GLN A 110 -0.02 -10.40 23.89
C GLN A 110 0.31 -10.99 22.51
N GLU A 111 1.58 -10.94 22.08
CA GLU A 111 2.06 -11.49 20.82
C GLU A 111 1.26 -11.00 19.60
N ILE A 112 0.81 -9.74 19.65
CA ILE A 112 -0.09 -9.18 18.62
C ILE A 112 0.62 -8.80 17.32
N SER A 113 1.93 -8.99 17.24
CA SER A 113 2.77 -8.54 16.13
C SER A 113 2.37 -9.10 14.77
N ASN A 114 1.70 -10.26 14.75
CA ASN A 114 1.23 -10.92 13.53
C ASN A 114 -0.28 -10.75 13.27
N GLN A 115 -1.00 -9.97 14.09
CA GLN A 115 -2.43 -9.75 13.88
C GLN A 115 -2.68 -8.90 12.63
N TYR A 116 -3.65 -9.31 11.80
CA TYR A 116 -3.98 -8.59 10.57
C TYR A 116 -4.39 -7.13 10.81
N SER A 117 -5.09 -6.86 11.92
CA SER A 117 -5.44 -5.49 12.31
C SER A 117 -4.19 -4.63 12.51
N VAL A 118 -3.22 -5.11 13.29
CA VAL A 118 -1.98 -4.38 13.60
C VAL A 118 -1.21 -4.05 12.32
N LEU A 119 -1.02 -5.05 11.45
CA LEU A 119 -0.23 -4.88 10.23
C LEU A 119 -0.92 -3.98 9.21
N ALA A 120 -2.23 -4.11 9.03
CA ALA A 120 -3.01 -3.25 8.16
C ALA A 120 -3.00 -1.78 8.64
N GLU A 121 -3.19 -1.55 9.94
CA GLU A 121 -3.14 -0.20 10.51
C GLU A 121 -1.77 0.46 10.35
N THR A 122 -0.68 -0.32 10.48
CA THR A 122 0.66 0.20 10.25
C THR A 122 0.93 0.42 8.75
N PHE A 123 0.41 -0.41 7.86
CA PHE A 123 0.46 -0.15 6.42
C PHE A 123 -0.19 1.20 6.07
N GLU A 124 -1.41 1.46 6.58
CA GLU A 124 -2.09 2.76 6.40
C GLU A 124 -1.23 3.91 6.94
N ALA A 125 -0.67 3.77 8.14
CA ALA A 125 0.20 4.80 8.71
C ALA A 125 1.46 5.08 7.86
N LEU A 126 2.03 4.07 7.20
CA LEU A 126 3.14 4.23 6.27
C LEU A 126 2.74 4.99 5.01
N VAL A 127 1.54 4.72 4.46
CA VAL A 127 0.99 5.50 3.34
C VAL A 127 0.90 6.98 3.70
N ALA A 128 0.41 7.31 4.90
CA ALA A 128 0.39 8.69 5.39
C ALA A 128 1.79 9.29 5.54
N ALA A 129 2.76 8.55 6.08
CA ALA A 129 4.13 9.06 6.21
C ALA A 129 4.76 9.38 4.85
N ILE A 130 4.55 8.52 3.84
CA ILE A 130 5.00 8.78 2.46
C ILE A 130 4.30 10.02 1.89
N HIS A 131 2.99 10.13 2.12
CA HIS A 131 2.19 11.28 1.65
C HIS A 131 2.70 12.60 2.23
N LEU A 132 2.92 12.64 3.54
CA LEU A 132 3.42 13.82 4.25
C LEU A 132 4.86 14.16 3.87
N ASP A 133 5.73 13.16 3.68
CA ASP A 133 7.14 13.38 3.34
C ASP A 133 7.34 13.83 1.87
N SER A 134 6.57 13.22 0.97
CA SER A 134 6.63 13.54 -0.45
C SER A 134 5.99 14.89 -0.75
N GLY A 135 4.94 15.25 -0.01
CA GLY A 135 4.09 16.42 -0.30
C GLY A 135 3.36 16.31 -1.64
N SER A 136 3.27 15.11 -2.22
CA SER A 136 2.76 14.87 -3.57
C SER A 136 1.87 13.63 -3.61
N HIS A 137 0.62 13.85 -4.02
CA HIS A 137 -0.33 12.76 -4.28
C HIS A 137 0.22 11.77 -5.32
N GLU A 138 0.75 12.27 -6.44
CA GLU A 138 1.25 11.42 -7.53
C GLU A 138 2.42 10.53 -7.12
N ILE A 139 3.37 11.04 -6.32
CA ILE A 139 4.47 10.22 -5.79
C ILE A 139 3.90 9.13 -4.88
N THR A 140 2.96 9.49 -4.01
CA THR A 140 2.31 8.54 -3.09
C THR A 140 1.56 7.46 -3.87
N LYS A 141 0.76 7.86 -4.87
CA LYS A 141 0.03 6.97 -5.78
C LYS A 141 0.97 5.99 -6.47
N GLY A 142 2.08 6.48 -7.04
CA GLY A 142 3.07 5.64 -7.70
C GLY A 142 3.67 4.58 -6.77
N VAL A 143 4.05 4.97 -5.54
CA VAL A 143 4.57 4.03 -4.54
C VAL A 143 3.52 2.98 -4.17
N VAL A 144 2.30 3.40 -3.81
CA VAL A 144 1.22 2.50 -3.41
C VAL A 144 0.90 1.50 -4.53
N ILE A 145 0.73 1.96 -5.78
CA ILE A 145 0.47 1.08 -6.92
C ILE A 145 1.58 0.04 -7.10
N ASN A 146 2.85 0.42 -6.93
CA ASN A 146 3.97 -0.52 -7.03
C ASN A 146 3.92 -1.59 -5.93
N LEU A 147 3.57 -1.21 -4.69
CA LEU A 147 3.40 -2.17 -3.59
C LEU A 147 2.27 -3.19 -3.87
N PHE A 148 1.16 -2.74 -4.45
CA PHE A 148 0.07 -3.63 -4.88
C PHE A 148 0.52 -4.57 -6.02
N LYS A 149 1.32 -4.10 -6.98
CA LYS A 149 1.85 -4.93 -8.08
C LYS A 149 2.82 -6.01 -7.60
N GLU A 150 3.78 -5.68 -6.73
CA GLU A 150 4.77 -6.65 -6.24
C GLU A 150 4.13 -7.79 -5.43
N THR A 151 3.02 -7.49 -4.74
CA THR A 151 2.26 -8.49 -4.00
C THR A 151 1.63 -9.55 -4.91
N VAL A 152 1.29 -9.16 -6.14
CA VAL A 152 0.65 -10.01 -7.14
C VAL A 152 1.64 -10.97 -7.81
N VAL A 153 2.86 -10.52 -8.14
CA VAL A 153 3.87 -11.32 -8.86
C VAL A 153 4.39 -12.51 -8.03
N GLY A 154 4.41 -12.38 -6.70
CA GLY A 154 4.90 -13.42 -5.78
C GLY A 154 4.07 -14.72 -5.69
N HIS A 155 2.92 -14.83 -6.36
CA HIS A 155 2.11 -16.06 -6.39
C HIS A 155 2.48 -17.02 -7.53
N SER A 156 3.44 -16.66 -8.38
CA SER A 156 3.80 -17.47 -9.55
C SER A 156 4.87 -18.55 -9.28
N ASN A 157 5.41 -18.67 -8.07
CA ASN A 157 6.43 -19.66 -7.71
C ASN A 157 6.22 -20.28 -6.30
N HIS A 158 5.08 -20.95 -6.06
CA HIS A 158 5.02 -22.07 -5.12
C HIS A 158 3.70 -22.83 -5.26
N GLN A 159 3.78 -24.17 -5.25
CA GLN A 159 2.64 -25.08 -5.43
C GLN A 159 1.50 -24.80 -4.45
N VAL A 160 0.29 -24.74 -5.02
CA VAL A 160 -1.00 -24.45 -4.40
C VAL A 160 -1.44 -25.58 -3.46
N SER A 161 -1.67 -25.25 -2.18
CA SER A 161 -2.66 -25.94 -1.36
C SER A 161 -3.94 -25.11 -1.36
N ASN A 162 -5.00 -25.69 -1.92
CA ASN A 162 -6.29 -25.07 -2.24
C ASN A 162 -6.94 -24.32 -1.07
N GLN A 163 -6.96 -22.98 -1.12
CA GLN A 163 -8.05 -22.18 -0.51
C GLN A 163 -8.18 -20.70 -0.96
N ASP A 164 -7.41 -20.20 -1.95
CA ASP A 164 -7.50 -18.79 -2.38
C ASP A 164 -7.75 -18.66 -3.89
N SER A 165 -8.98 -18.92 -4.36
CA SER A 165 -9.36 -18.76 -5.77
C SER A 165 -9.80 -17.34 -6.15
N GLU A 166 -10.18 -16.50 -5.18
CA GLU A 166 -10.74 -15.16 -5.44
C GLU A 166 -9.68 -14.08 -5.70
N LEU A 167 -8.53 -14.15 -5.01
CA LEU A 167 -7.41 -13.21 -5.22
C LEU A 167 -6.73 -13.45 -6.58
N ASP A 168 -6.82 -14.67 -7.08
CA ASP A 168 -6.18 -15.13 -8.31
C ASP A 168 -6.89 -14.62 -9.58
N GLU A 169 -8.23 -14.46 -9.53
CA GLU A 169 -9.01 -13.83 -10.61
C GLU A 169 -8.83 -12.32 -10.66
N ILE A 170 -8.84 -11.67 -9.48
CA ILE A 170 -8.60 -10.22 -9.39
C ILE A 170 -7.24 -9.95 -10.02
N SER A 171 -6.18 -10.61 -9.55
CA SER A 171 -4.79 -10.59 -10.03
C SER A 171 -4.62 -10.70 -11.57
N LYS A 172 -5.31 -11.64 -12.23
CA LYS A 172 -5.18 -11.87 -13.67
C LYS A 172 -5.67 -10.69 -14.52
N THR A 173 -6.59 -9.88 -13.98
CA THR A 173 -7.08 -8.66 -14.62
C THR A 173 -6.03 -7.54 -14.63
N TRP A 174 -5.11 -7.51 -13.65
CA TRP A 174 -4.09 -6.44 -13.47
C TRP A 174 -2.95 -6.51 -14.48
N ILE A 175 -2.60 -7.71 -14.94
CA ILE A 175 -1.41 -7.94 -15.77
C ILE A 175 -1.60 -7.42 -17.21
N HIS A 176 -2.84 -7.34 -17.70
CA HIS A 176 -3.09 -7.07 -19.12
C HIS A 176 -3.00 -5.59 -19.52
N PHE A 177 -3.08 -4.63 -18.58
CA PHE A 177 -3.28 -3.21 -18.94
C PHE A 177 -2.07 -2.29 -18.73
N ASN A 178 -1.07 -2.67 -17.94
CA ASN A 178 -0.03 -1.72 -17.48
C ASN A 178 1.41 -2.00 -17.94
N VAL A 179 1.59 -2.82 -18.99
CA VAL A 179 2.87 -2.92 -19.71
C VAL A 179 2.99 -1.75 -20.70
N CYS A 180 3.05 -0.50 -20.21
CA CYS A 180 3.69 0.62 -20.91
C CYS A 180 3.82 1.85 -19.99
N ASN A 181 4.74 1.84 -19.04
CA ASN A 181 5.09 3.06 -18.27
C ASN A 181 6.59 3.36 -18.24
N THR A 182 7.38 2.74 -19.12
CA THR A 182 8.83 3.01 -19.26
C THR A 182 9.21 3.72 -20.55
N CYS A 183 8.26 4.19 -21.37
CA CYS A 183 8.57 5.01 -22.54
C CYS A 183 8.81 6.48 -22.14
N VAL A 184 10.02 6.76 -21.65
CA VAL A 184 10.56 8.12 -21.58
C VAL A 184 11.27 8.40 -22.92
N ASN A 185 10.73 9.34 -23.70
CA ASN A 185 11.23 9.88 -24.97
C ASN A 185 11.17 9.00 -26.22
N SER A 186 10.14 9.23 -27.03
CA SER A 186 10.21 9.69 -28.44
C SER A 186 8.85 9.43 -29.12
N ASP A 187 8.13 10.49 -29.49
CA ASP A 187 7.09 10.66 -30.52
C ASP A 187 6.15 9.50 -30.96
N ILE A 188 6.00 8.42 -30.19
CA ILE A 188 5.22 7.23 -30.56
C ILE A 188 3.97 7.05 -29.67
N CYS A 189 3.88 7.73 -28.52
CA CYS A 189 2.69 7.63 -27.64
C CYS A 189 1.41 8.29 -28.21
N ALA A 190 1.50 9.09 -29.27
CA ALA A 190 0.32 9.70 -29.89
C ALA A 190 -0.56 8.70 -30.65
N ILE A 191 -0.06 7.50 -30.97
CA ILE A 191 -0.77 6.54 -31.83
C ILE A 191 -1.78 5.67 -31.05
N ILE A 192 -1.61 5.49 -29.73
CA ILE A 192 -2.46 4.55 -28.96
C ILE A 192 -3.68 5.22 -28.30
N ARG A 193 -3.77 6.56 -28.32
CA ARG A 193 -4.96 7.28 -27.80
C ARG A 193 -6.09 7.46 -28.83
N MET A 194 -5.96 6.90 -30.04
CA MET A 194 -6.93 7.03 -31.14
C MET A 194 -7.72 5.74 -31.50
N CYS A 195 -7.68 4.67 -30.71
CA CYS A 195 -8.47 3.45 -31.01
C CYS A 195 -9.69 3.24 -30.10
N TYR A 196 -10.36 4.31 -29.66
CA TYR A 196 -11.61 4.22 -28.88
C TYR A 196 -12.83 4.83 -29.57
N LEU A 197 -12.79 4.96 -30.90
CA LEU A 197 -13.94 5.33 -31.73
C LEU A 197 -13.85 4.55 -33.06
N ASP A 198 -14.20 3.26 -33.06
CA ASP A 198 -14.70 2.53 -34.26
C ASP A 198 -15.19 1.09 -33.97
N VAL A 199 -15.70 0.81 -32.76
CA VAL A 199 -16.38 -0.47 -32.48
C VAL A 199 -17.81 -0.23 -31.99
N THR A 200 -18.54 0.59 -32.74
CA THR A 200 -20.00 0.53 -32.87
C THR A 200 -20.37 1.05 -34.26
N GLY A 201 -20.21 0.21 -35.28
CA GLY A 201 -20.56 0.51 -36.66
C GLY A 201 -20.76 -0.77 -37.47
N ASP A 202 -22.02 -1.18 -37.57
CA ASP A 202 -22.67 -2.05 -38.56
C ASP A 202 -22.23 -3.52 -38.77
N ASN A 203 -23.00 -4.44 -38.18
CA ASN A 203 -24.05 -5.22 -38.89
C ASN A 203 -25.00 -5.91 -37.90
#